data_AF-A0A820B684-F1
#
_entry.id   AF-A0A820B684-F1
#
_cell.length_a   1.000
_cell.length_b   1.000
_cell.length_c   1.000
_cell.angle_alpha   90.00
_cell.angle_beta   90.00
_cell.angle_gamma   90.00
#
_symmetry.space_group_name_H-M   'P 1'
#
loop_
_entity.id
_entity.type
_entity.pdbx_description
1 polymer ?
#
loop_
_entity_poly.entity_id
_entity_poly.type
_entity_poly.pdbx_seq_one_letter_code
_entity_poly.pdbx_strand_id
1 'polypeptide(L)'
;TFGGVSIVPTDLTFSGDHRVDQIVLGSHTNLANGCSILPGSCLAPETMIGNLTRVSRETKSKFREVLMGVPARTMPFQMSVTPKNQDQIKIIPFWHSCLSHYVSKCLLLSIYSFGGLVGGSIIHITLVCGLNRCRSNKRHEIVQQIIERISQDYAQFICPFLGNTQWLIRLFRAYGAHIGENTIMPDISSITDYPLMSIGDNVRLNAGTQIQGHSFEQRIFKLAPVSIGNSCVLMSGSIVMAGCELMGNNRLYPLTLIMKNDQLPLNTDWKGLPAQSYTVKARLSRPTIIHDDLVKYQQGYETINKLFLWYERIASIYTSVNELQFMNYGYADMDEYIDEHTGYYSRKLYEQVLANVTLKDQNVLEINCGRGAGAAWCVHTHASHSYIGIDPSQDVINLCQRLYSTTPRLSFVVANATKHLPFENESIDIILCIQATHAFGERIAITQFANEVVRVLRPNGCLLWCDVCYMNESGILVYDLIENDELIIEEKTNITKNVLHALEIQNKSRTDFIQRYIQ
;
A
#
# COMPACT_ATOMS: atom_id res chain seq x y z
N THR A 1 -21.33 14.59 0.62
CA THR A 1 -20.76 14.60 -0.75
C THR A 1 -19.37 15.17 -0.67
N PHE A 2 -18.43 14.55 -1.36
CA PHE A 2 -16.96 14.71 -1.23
C PHE A 2 -16.41 14.04 0.03
N GLY A 3 -15.34 13.26 -0.11
CA GLY A 3 -14.81 12.29 0.87
C GLY A 3 -14.37 12.92 2.20
N GLY A 4 -15.34 13.30 3.02
CA GLY A 4 -15.11 13.82 4.35
C GLY A 4 -14.54 12.72 5.24
N VAL A 5 -13.33 12.93 5.74
CA VAL A 5 -12.86 12.22 6.93
C VAL A 5 -13.60 12.81 8.12
N SER A 6 -14.51 12.04 8.70
CA SER A 6 -15.11 12.34 10.00
C SER A 6 -14.27 11.62 11.05
N ILE A 7 -13.42 12.36 11.76
CA ILE A 7 -12.67 11.80 12.89
C ILE A 7 -13.65 11.73 14.06
N VAL A 8 -14.20 10.53 14.29
CA VAL A 8 -15.03 10.22 15.45
C VAL A 8 -14.19 9.31 16.34
N PRO A 9 -13.96 9.63 17.63
CA PRO A 9 -13.29 8.70 18.52
C PRO A 9 -14.14 7.43 18.64
N THR A 10 -13.60 6.28 18.21
CA THR A 10 -14.18 4.96 18.47
C THR A 10 -13.64 4.42 19.79
N ASP A 11 -14.52 3.84 20.60
CA ASP A 11 -14.30 3.32 21.97
C ASP A 11 -14.15 4.35 23.10
N LEU A 12 -15.16 5.21 23.26
CA LEU A 12 -15.35 5.97 24.50
C LEU A 12 -16.68 5.62 25.16
N THR A 13 -16.64 4.71 26.13
CA THR A 13 -17.75 4.49 27.08
C THR A 13 -17.66 5.57 28.16
N PHE A 14 -18.50 6.58 28.04
CA PHE A 14 -18.64 7.64 29.02
C PHE A 14 -19.90 7.41 29.86
N SER A 15 -19.78 7.41 31.19
CA SER A 15 -20.92 7.54 32.10
C SER A 15 -21.07 9.00 32.53
N GLY A 16 -22.13 9.68 32.08
CA GLY A 16 -22.44 11.09 32.39
C GLY A 16 -22.49 12.03 31.17
N ASP A 17 -22.69 13.33 31.40
CA ASP A 17 -22.61 14.38 30.37
C ASP A 17 -21.14 14.72 30.09
N HIS A 18 -20.56 14.10 29.07
CA HIS A 18 -19.18 14.35 28.65
C HIS A 18 -19.15 15.14 27.33
N ARG A 19 -18.32 16.18 27.28
CA ARG A 19 -18.10 17.02 26.10
C ARG A 19 -16.69 16.78 25.56
N VAL A 20 -16.55 16.36 24.31
CA VAL A 20 -15.26 16.26 23.62
C VAL A 20 -14.84 17.67 23.22
N ASP A 21 -13.97 18.31 24.02
CA ASP A 21 -13.66 19.74 23.87
C ASP A 21 -12.50 20.06 22.91
N GLN A 22 -11.56 19.13 22.66
CA GLN A 22 -10.33 19.47 21.93
C GLN A 22 -9.76 18.31 21.12
N ILE A 23 -9.69 18.47 19.79
CA ILE A 23 -8.92 17.61 18.88
C ILE A 23 -7.63 18.34 18.52
N VAL A 24 -6.46 17.77 18.86
CA VAL A 24 -5.15 18.34 18.51
C VAL A 24 -4.59 17.60 17.30
N LEU A 25 -4.41 18.31 16.19
CA LEU A 25 -3.73 17.79 15.01
C LEU A 25 -2.28 18.30 15.01
N GLY A 26 -1.33 17.35 15.03
CA GLY A 26 0.10 17.62 15.12
C GLY A 26 0.69 18.24 13.84
N SER A 27 1.95 18.68 13.91
CA SER A 27 2.70 19.16 12.74
C SER A 27 2.79 18.07 11.67
N HIS A 28 2.77 18.47 10.40
CA HIS A 28 2.75 17.57 9.22
C HIS A 28 1.46 16.75 9.03
N THR A 29 0.35 17.13 9.66
CA THR A 29 -0.96 16.52 9.36
C THR A 29 -1.47 17.01 7.99
N ASN A 30 -1.85 16.09 7.11
CA ASN A 30 -2.42 16.40 5.79
C ASN A 30 -3.91 16.08 5.78
N LEU A 31 -4.75 17.11 5.67
CA LEU A 31 -6.20 16.98 5.56
C LEU A 31 -6.60 17.04 4.08
N ALA A 32 -7.40 16.07 3.63
CA ALA A 32 -7.90 15.99 2.27
C ALA A 32 -8.99 17.05 1.98
N ASN A 33 -9.44 17.12 0.73
CA ASN A 33 -10.47 18.07 0.30
C ASN A 33 -11.82 17.80 1.00
N GLY A 34 -12.55 18.86 1.35
CA GLY A 34 -13.91 18.77 1.88
C GLY A 34 -14.03 18.36 3.36
N CYS A 35 -12.94 18.47 4.14
CA CYS A 35 -12.99 18.23 5.58
C CYS A 35 -13.78 19.33 6.33
N SER A 36 -14.34 18.99 7.49
CA SER A 36 -14.93 19.96 8.42
C SER A 36 -14.25 19.85 9.77
N ILE A 37 -13.58 20.92 10.19
CA ILE A 37 -12.84 20.99 11.46
C ILE A 37 -13.74 21.64 12.50
N LEU A 38 -14.11 20.87 13.52
CA LEU A 38 -15.07 21.27 14.54
C LEU A 38 -14.47 22.30 15.53
N PRO A 39 -15.34 23.09 16.19
CA PRO A 39 -14.99 23.99 17.29
C PRO A 39 -14.12 23.34 18.35
N GLY A 40 -13.14 24.07 18.89
CA GLY A 40 -12.21 23.58 19.92
C GLY A 40 -10.97 22.86 19.41
N SER A 41 -10.89 22.51 18.12
CA SER A 41 -9.70 21.86 17.55
C SER A 41 -8.45 22.77 17.57
N CYS A 42 -7.25 22.19 17.63
CA CYS A 42 -5.97 22.91 17.55
C CYS A 42 -5.16 22.42 16.35
N LEU A 43 -4.72 23.34 15.49
CA LEU A 43 -3.95 23.03 14.27
C LEU A 43 -2.50 23.48 14.43
N ALA A 44 -1.56 22.56 14.24
CA ALA A 44 -0.15 22.92 14.19
C ALA A 44 0.19 23.75 12.92
N PRO A 45 1.22 24.62 12.97
CA PRO A 45 1.54 25.57 11.89
C PRO A 45 1.82 24.97 10.50
N GLU A 46 2.24 23.71 10.44
CA GLU A 46 2.65 23.00 9.21
C GLU A 46 1.60 22.00 8.72
N THR A 47 0.35 22.15 9.15
CA THR A 47 -0.78 21.33 8.67
C THR A 47 -1.11 21.70 7.23
N MET A 48 -1.08 20.74 6.28
CA MET A 48 -1.63 20.97 4.95
C MET A 48 -3.14 20.72 4.94
N ILE A 49 -3.89 21.64 4.34
CA ILE A 49 -5.35 21.58 4.31
C ILE A 49 -5.81 21.56 2.86
N GLY A 50 -6.59 20.56 2.49
CA GLY A 50 -7.19 20.40 1.18
C GLY A 50 -8.27 21.46 0.88
N ASN A 51 -8.58 21.62 -0.40
CA ASN A 51 -9.61 22.53 -0.89
C ASN A 51 -10.98 22.29 -0.23
N LEU A 52 -11.77 23.36 -0.07
CA LEU A 52 -13.13 23.34 0.50
C LEU A 52 -13.22 22.84 1.96
N THR A 53 -12.11 22.87 2.72
CA THR A 53 -12.11 22.51 4.14
C THR A 53 -12.61 23.68 5.00
N ARG A 54 -13.63 23.44 5.83
CA ARG A 54 -14.21 24.45 6.73
C ARG A 54 -13.53 24.42 8.10
N VAL A 55 -12.89 25.51 8.51
CA VAL A 55 -12.34 25.70 9.87
C VAL A 55 -13.27 26.62 10.67
N SER A 56 -13.74 26.16 11.83
CA SER A 56 -14.63 26.94 12.69
C SER A 56 -13.89 28.06 13.46
N ARG A 57 -14.60 29.12 13.86
CA ARG A 57 -14.01 30.31 14.55
C ARG A 57 -13.39 30.00 15.92
N GLU A 58 -13.73 28.87 16.52
CA GLU A 58 -13.31 28.48 17.88
C GLU A 58 -12.08 27.56 17.88
N THR A 59 -11.51 27.28 16.71
CA THR A 59 -10.27 26.49 16.55
C THR A 59 -9.05 27.33 16.96
N LYS A 60 -8.21 26.83 17.87
CA LYS A 60 -6.93 27.47 18.25
C LYS A 60 -5.93 27.29 17.11
N SER A 61 -5.77 28.33 16.31
CA SER A 61 -4.86 28.42 15.17
C SER A 61 -4.24 29.82 15.14
N LYS A 62 -3.00 29.97 14.63
CA LYS A 62 -2.44 31.31 14.32
C LYS A 62 -3.25 32.03 13.22
N PHE A 63 -4.07 31.31 12.48
CA PHE A 63 -4.93 31.79 11.41
C PHE A 63 -6.39 31.85 11.91
N ARG A 64 -6.93 33.04 12.14
CA ARG A 64 -8.36 33.25 12.50
C ARG A 64 -9.30 33.17 11.29
N GLU A 65 -8.90 32.51 10.20
CA GLU A 65 -9.47 32.70 8.85
C GLU A 65 -9.81 31.38 8.15
N VAL A 66 -10.67 31.46 7.12
CA VAL A 66 -10.93 30.36 6.19
C VAL A 66 -9.69 30.18 5.31
N LEU A 67 -9.15 28.95 5.25
CA LEU A 67 -7.97 28.62 4.46
C LEU A 67 -8.40 27.89 3.18
N MET A 68 -7.84 28.26 2.03
CA MET A 68 -8.20 27.70 0.73
C MET A 68 -6.99 27.54 -0.20
N GLY A 69 -7.00 26.51 -1.04
CA GLY A 69 -5.91 26.20 -1.97
C GLY A 69 -4.95 25.12 -1.46
N VAL A 70 -4.09 24.63 -2.35
CA VAL A 70 -2.91 23.83 -1.98
C VAL A 70 -1.67 24.50 -2.59
N PRO A 71 -0.72 25.02 -1.77
CA PRO A 71 -0.76 25.06 -0.31
C PRO A 71 -1.85 26.00 0.23
N ALA A 72 -2.37 25.69 1.41
CA ALA A 72 -3.46 26.42 2.05
C ALA A 72 -3.03 27.86 2.39
N ARG A 73 -3.77 28.85 1.88
CA ARG A 73 -3.53 30.28 2.18
C ARG A 73 -4.77 30.91 2.80
N THR A 74 -4.53 31.92 3.63
CA THR A 74 -5.54 32.80 4.21
C THR A 74 -6.41 33.42 3.12
N MET A 75 -7.72 33.21 3.22
CA MET A 75 -8.71 33.78 2.30
C MET A 75 -9.05 35.19 2.79
N PRO A 76 -8.63 36.27 2.10
CA PRO A 76 -8.69 37.62 2.65
C PRO A 76 -10.11 38.18 2.56
N PHE A 77 -11.06 37.72 3.38
CA PHE A 77 -12.42 38.27 3.47
C PHE A 77 -12.42 39.71 4.03
N GLN A 78 -12.05 40.67 3.18
CA GLN A 78 -12.73 41.95 3.11
C GLN A 78 -13.51 41.96 1.79
N MET A 79 -14.74 41.43 1.82
CA MET A 79 -15.74 41.96 0.91
C MET A 79 -16.14 43.29 1.52
N SER A 80 -15.77 44.40 0.87
CA SER A 80 -16.56 45.61 1.02
C SER A 80 -17.95 45.23 0.55
N VAL A 81 -18.85 44.98 1.49
CA VAL A 81 -20.28 44.96 1.21
C VAL A 81 -20.61 46.41 0.89
N THR A 82 -20.34 46.84 -0.34
CA THR A 82 -21.20 47.84 -0.95
C THR A 82 -22.58 47.21 -0.87
N PRO A 83 -23.54 47.79 -0.13
CA PRO A 83 -24.91 47.32 -0.15
C PRO A 83 -25.40 47.61 -1.58
N LYS A 84 -25.09 46.71 -2.51
CA LYS A 84 -25.87 46.61 -3.74
C LYS A 84 -27.27 46.29 -3.25
N ASN A 85 -28.20 47.16 -3.66
CA ASN A 85 -29.63 47.03 -3.48
C ASN A 85 -30.04 45.58 -3.30
N GLN A 86 -30.87 45.34 -2.29
CA GLN A 86 -31.59 44.10 -2.03
C GLN A 86 -31.95 43.39 -3.35
N ASP A 87 -31.05 42.57 -3.87
CA ASP A 87 -31.31 41.71 -5.01
C ASP A 87 -32.20 40.61 -4.44
N GLN A 88 -33.50 40.82 -4.66
CA GLN A 88 -34.60 39.88 -4.57
C GLN A 88 -34.16 38.47 -4.22
N ILE A 89 -34.40 38.05 -2.97
CA ILE A 89 -34.50 36.63 -2.66
C ILE A 89 -35.58 36.10 -3.60
N LYS A 90 -35.18 35.39 -4.67
CA LYS A 90 -36.10 34.73 -5.57
C LYS A 90 -36.80 33.64 -4.77
N ILE A 91 -38.02 33.94 -4.32
CA ILE A 91 -38.91 32.93 -3.73
C ILE A 91 -39.32 32.02 -4.88
N ILE A 92 -38.68 30.86 -4.97
CA ILE A 92 -39.10 29.81 -5.89
C ILE A 92 -40.45 29.29 -5.38
N PRO A 93 -41.56 29.46 -6.13
CA PRO A 93 -42.86 28.95 -5.71
C PRO A 93 -42.79 27.43 -5.53
N PHE A 94 -43.28 26.93 -4.39
CA PHE A 94 -43.33 25.49 -4.08
C PHE A 94 -43.91 24.65 -5.24
N TRP A 95 -44.92 25.18 -5.94
CA TRP A 95 -45.54 24.55 -7.09
C TRP A 95 -44.59 24.32 -8.28
N HIS A 96 -43.58 25.17 -8.51
CA HIS A 96 -42.58 24.95 -9.56
C HIS A 96 -41.72 23.70 -9.27
N SER A 97 -41.36 23.48 -8.01
CA SER A 97 -40.62 22.30 -7.57
C SER A 97 -41.46 21.02 -7.68
N CYS A 98 -42.75 21.08 -7.31
CA CYS A 98 -43.68 19.96 -7.47
C CYS A 98 -43.91 19.62 -8.95
N LEU A 99 -44.13 20.64 -9.79
CA LEU A 99 -44.34 20.46 -11.21
C LEU A 99 -43.11 19.88 -11.91
N SER A 100 -41.91 20.41 -11.63
CA SER A 100 -40.68 19.89 -12.22
C SER A 100 -40.40 18.45 -11.80
N HIS A 101 -40.67 18.10 -10.53
CA HIS A 101 -40.58 16.71 -10.06
C HIS A 101 -41.57 15.80 -10.77
N TYR A 102 -42.85 16.19 -10.84
CA TYR A 102 -43.90 15.41 -11.49
C TYR A 102 -43.58 15.15 -12.97
N VAL A 103 -43.21 16.21 -13.70
CA VAL A 103 -42.83 16.12 -15.12
C VAL A 103 -41.65 15.19 -15.32
N SER A 104 -40.60 15.29 -14.49
CA SER A 104 -39.43 14.40 -14.57
C SER A 104 -39.80 12.94 -14.36
N LYS A 105 -40.61 12.63 -13.32
CA LYS A 105 -41.00 11.25 -13.02
C LYS A 105 -41.95 10.66 -14.06
N CYS A 106 -42.90 11.43 -14.58
CA CYS A 106 -43.76 10.99 -15.69
C CYS A 106 -42.94 10.68 -16.96
N LEU A 107 -41.96 11.53 -17.27
CA LEU A 107 -41.05 11.31 -18.40
C LEU A 107 -40.20 10.06 -18.19
N LEU A 108 -39.63 9.88 -16.99
CA LEU A 108 -38.85 8.70 -16.63
C LEU A 108 -39.68 7.42 -16.79
N LEU A 109 -40.87 7.37 -16.18
CA LEU A 109 -41.76 6.23 -16.28
C LEU A 109 -42.14 5.92 -17.72
N SER A 110 -42.43 6.95 -18.52
CA SER A 110 -42.77 6.79 -19.93
C SER A 110 -41.61 6.22 -20.74
N ILE A 111 -40.38 6.76 -20.58
CA ILE A 111 -39.18 6.27 -21.26
C ILE A 111 -38.97 4.76 -21.01
N TYR A 112 -39.10 4.30 -19.77
CA TYR A 112 -38.88 2.89 -19.44
C TYR A 112 -40.09 1.98 -19.67
N SER A 113 -41.31 2.52 -19.68
CA SER A 113 -42.50 1.74 -19.99
C SER A 113 -42.59 1.42 -21.49
N PHE A 114 -42.21 2.36 -22.36
CA PHE A 114 -42.23 2.19 -23.81
C PHE A 114 -40.92 1.62 -24.38
N GLY A 115 -39.77 2.06 -23.86
CA GLY A 115 -38.46 1.62 -24.35
C GLY A 115 -37.91 0.35 -23.69
N GLY A 116 -38.57 -0.15 -22.64
CA GLY A 116 -38.00 -1.18 -21.77
C GLY A 116 -36.68 -0.73 -21.13
N LEU A 117 -35.95 -1.66 -20.51
CA LEU A 117 -34.70 -1.32 -19.82
C LEU A 117 -33.63 -0.83 -20.81
N VAL A 118 -33.41 -1.54 -21.92
CA VAL A 118 -32.34 -1.23 -22.88
C VAL A 118 -32.68 -0.01 -23.74
N GLY A 119 -33.84 0.01 -24.39
CA GLY A 119 -34.26 1.12 -25.24
C GLY A 119 -34.51 2.39 -24.43
N GLY A 120 -35.11 2.26 -23.24
CA GLY A 120 -35.29 3.37 -22.31
C GLY A 120 -33.96 3.99 -21.88
N SER A 121 -32.94 3.18 -21.59
CA SER A 121 -31.60 3.67 -21.23
C SER A 121 -30.97 4.49 -22.37
N ILE A 122 -31.05 4.02 -23.62
CA ILE A 122 -30.50 4.73 -24.78
C ILE A 122 -31.21 6.08 -25.00
N ILE A 123 -32.54 6.09 -24.91
CA ILE A 123 -33.36 7.31 -25.04
C ILE A 123 -32.98 8.31 -23.93
N HIS A 124 -32.86 7.84 -22.69
CA HIS A 124 -32.54 8.68 -21.55
C HIS A 124 -31.13 9.28 -21.65
N ILE A 125 -30.12 8.46 -22.02
CA ILE A 125 -28.74 8.92 -22.27
C ILE A 125 -28.73 10.00 -23.36
N THR A 126 -29.41 9.75 -24.48
CA THR A 126 -29.47 10.68 -25.62
C THR A 126 -30.12 12.00 -25.24
N LEU A 127 -31.23 11.93 -24.49
CA LEU A 127 -31.94 13.09 -23.97
C LEU A 127 -31.04 13.94 -23.06
N VAL A 128 -30.39 13.33 -22.07
CA VAL A 128 -29.51 14.04 -21.13
C VAL A 128 -28.30 14.66 -21.84
N CYS A 129 -27.68 13.93 -22.77
CA CYS A 129 -26.59 14.46 -23.59
C CYS A 129 -27.04 15.67 -24.42
N GLY A 130 -28.21 15.59 -25.06
CA GLY A 130 -28.77 16.71 -25.82
C GLY A 130 -29.10 17.92 -24.93
N LEU A 131 -29.69 17.69 -23.75
CA LEU A 131 -30.01 18.74 -22.79
C LEU A 131 -28.74 19.43 -22.26
N ASN A 132 -27.69 18.67 -21.96
CA ASN A 132 -26.39 19.20 -21.50
C ASN A 132 -25.68 20.01 -22.59
N ARG A 133 -25.72 19.57 -23.85
CA ARG A 133 -25.12 20.33 -24.98
C ARG A 133 -25.86 21.63 -25.29
N CYS A 134 -27.17 21.67 -25.07
CA CYS A 134 -28.00 22.84 -25.38
C CYS A 134 -28.10 23.87 -24.23
N ARG A 135 -27.27 23.76 -23.19
CA ARG A 135 -27.28 24.59 -21.97
C ARG A 135 -26.76 26.02 -22.27
N SER A 136 -27.57 26.79 -23.01
CA SER A 136 -27.39 28.22 -23.29
C SER A 136 -27.99 29.09 -22.18
N ASN A 137 -27.33 30.22 -21.89
CA ASN A 137 -27.48 31.08 -20.70
C ASN A 137 -28.81 31.87 -20.55
N LYS A 138 -29.91 31.48 -21.21
CA LYS A 138 -31.22 32.14 -21.07
C LYS A 138 -32.39 31.16 -21.19
N ARG A 139 -32.57 30.25 -20.22
CA ARG A 139 -33.77 29.41 -20.13
C ARG A 139 -34.67 29.86 -18.98
N HIS A 140 -35.98 29.67 -19.15
CA HIS A 140 -36.96 29.88 -18.08
C HIS A 140 -36.65 28.96 -16.89
N GLU A 141 -36.83 29.49 -15.67
CA GLU A 141 -36.43 28.85 -14.41
C GLU A 141 -37.02 27.44 -14.22
N ILE A 142 -38.27 27.23 -14.62
CA ILE A 142 -38.96 25.91 -14.56
C ILE A 142 -38.27 24.89 -15.47
N VAL A 143 -37.87 25.29 -16.67
CA VAL A 143 -37.20 24.41 -17.64
C VAL A 143 -35.85 23.97 -17.10
N GLN A 144 -35.14 24.86 -16.40
CA GLN A 144 -33.87 24.51 -15.76
C GLN A 144 -34.06 23.48 -14.64
N GLN A 145 -35.07 23.64 -13.77
CA GLN A 145 -35.37 22.68 -12.72
C GLN A 145 -35.74 21.29 -13.28
N ILE A 146 -36.51 21.25 -14.37
CA ILE A 146 -36.84 20.00 -15.07
C ILE A 146 -35.56 19.31 -15.57
N ILE A 147 -34.65 20.04 -16.21
CA ILE A 147 -33.38 19.50 -16.72
C ILE A 147 -32.52 18.96 -15.59
N GLU A 148 -32.44 19.68 -14.47
CA GLU A 148 -31.69 19.25 -13.29
C GLU A 148 -32.29 17.98 -12.67
N ARG A 149 -33.62 17.86 -12.61
CA ARG A 149 -34.30 16.64 -12.14
C ARG A 149 -34.12 15.45 -13.08
N ILE A 150 -34.23 15.65 -14.39
CA ILE A 150 -33.94 14.60 -15.38
C ILE A 150 -32.48 14.12 -15.23
N SER A 151 -31.54 15.06 -15.04
CA SER A 151 -30.13 14.74 -14.85
C SER A 151 -29.87 13.96 -13.55
N GLN A 152 -30.64 14.23 -12.49
CA GLN A 152 -30.57 13.48 -11.23
C GLN A 152 -31.17 12.09 -11.35
N ASP A 153 -32.32 11.97 -12.03
CA ASP A 153 -32.95 10.68 -12.30
C ASP A 153 -32.01 9.79 -13.14
N TYR A 154 -31.34 10.38 -14.13
CA TYR A 154 -30.27 9.75 -14.88
C TYR A 154 -29.12 9.26 -13.99
N ALA A 155 -28.61 10.15 -13.12
CA ALA A 155 -27.52 9.83 -12.20
C ALA A 155 -27.86 8.71 -11.21
N GLN A 156 -29.12 8.63 -10.76
CA GLN A 156 -29.56 7.61 -9.81
C GLN A 156 -29.93 6.28 -10.47
N PHE A 157 -30.53 6.31 -11.66
CA PHE A 157 -31.12 5.11 -12.27
C PHE A 157 -30.24 4.47 -13.35
N ILE A 158 -29.41 5.24 -14.07
CA ILE A 158 -28.59 4.71 -15.17
C ILE A 158 -27.12 4.61 -14.79
N CYS A 159 -26.55 5.66 -14.22
CA CYS A 159 -25.11 5.71 -13.94
C CYS A 159 -24.57 4.52 -13.12
N PRO A 160 -25.29 3.98 -12.11
CA PRO A 160 -24.80 2.82 -11.35
C PRO A 160 -24.58 1.57 -12.22
N PHE A 161 -25.31 1.42 -13.33
CA PHE A 161 -25.20 0.27 -14.23
C PHE A 161 -24.12 0.45 -15.31
N LEU A 162 -23.67 1.68 -15.54
CA LEU A 162 -22.63 1.96 -16.54
C LEU A 162 -21.22 1.74 -15.98
N GLY A 163 -21.07 1.75 -14.66
CA GLY A 163 -19.80 1.56 -13.97
C GLY A 163 -19.05 0.31 -14.42
N ASN A 164 -17.73 0.42 -14.57
CA ASN A 164 -16.82 -0.64 -15.05
C ASN A 164 -17.10 -1.14 -16.48
N THR A 165 -17.91 -0.45 -17.28
CA THR A 165 -18.22 -0.85 -18.66
C THR A 165 -17.69 0.14 -19.71
N GLN A 166 -17.52 -0.34 -20.94
CA GLN A 166 -17.17 0.51 -22.09
C GLN A 166 -18.28 1.51 -22.47
N TRP A 167 -19.52 1.31 -21.97
CA TRP A 167 -20.61 2.26 -22.20
C TRP A 167 -20.39 3.58 -21.45
N LEU A 168 -19.79 3.53 -20.26
CA LEU A 168 -19.42 4.73 -19.52
C LEU A 168 -18.36 5.55 -20.28
N ILE A 169 -17.39 4.88 -20.89
CA ILE A 169 -16.35 5.54 -21.70
C ILE A 169 -16.97 6.24 -22.91
N ARG A 170 -17.88 5.57 -23.63
CA ARG A 170 -18.62 6.18 -24.75
C ARG A 170 -19.44 7.39 -24.31
N LEU A 171 -20.06 7.33 -23.13
CA LEU A 171 -20.78 8.48 -22.56
C LEU A 171 -19.84 9.65 -22.30
N PHE A 172 -18.69 9.44 -21.66
CA PHE A 172 -17.72 10.50 -21.39
C PHE A 172 -17.18 11.12 -22.69
N ARG A 173 -16.92 10.31 -23.72
CA ARG A 173 -16.59 10.79 -25.07
C ARG A 173 -17.70 11.67 -25.64
N ALA A 174 -18.98 11.31 -25.44
CA ALA A 174 -20.11 12.13 -25.86
C ALA A 174 -20.21 13.47 -25.08
N TYR A 175 -19.75 13.51 -23.83
CA TYR A 175 -19.60 14.73 -23.04
C TYR A 175 -18.36 15.57 -23.39
N GLY A 176 -17.50 15.09 -24.29
CA GLY A 176 -16.36 15.83 -24.81
C GLY A 176 -15.01 15.42 -24.22
N ALA A 177 -14.94 14.38 -23.40
CA ALA A 177 -13.65 13.83 -22.96
C ALA A 177 -12.94 13.05 -24.07
N HIS A 178 -11.62 13.16 -24.14
CA HIS A 178 -10.80 12.34 -25.03
C HIS A 178 -10.30 11.14 -24.24
N ILE A 179 -10.88 9.95 -24.46
CA ILE A 179 -10.51 8.74 -23.73
C ILE A 179 -10.19 7.64 -24.74
N GLY A 180 -9.02 7.00 -24.61
CA GLY A 180 -8.56 5.89 -25.44
C GLY A 180 -9.36 4.60 -25.25
N GLU A 181 -8.99 3.57 -26.00
CA GLU A 181 -9.61 2.26 -25.99
C GLU A 181 -9.18 1.42 -24.78
N ASN A 182 -9.97 0.40 -24.44
CA ASN A 182 -9.71 -0.53 -23.33
C ASN A 182 -9.55 0.12 -21.96
N THR A 183 -10.01 1.35 -21.78
CA THR A 183 -10.00 2.04 -20.49
C THR A 183 -11.20 1.62 -19.65
N ILE A 184 -11.01 1.40 -18.35
CA ILE A 184 -12.09 1.03 -17.40
C ILE A 184 -12.15 2.07 -16.29
N MET A 185 -13.36 2.52 -15.97
CA MET A 185 -13.65 3.47 -14.91
C MET A 185 -14.81 2.99 -14.04
N PRO A 186 -14.76 3.18 -12.72
CA PRO A 186 -15.73 2.60 -11.79
C PRO A 186 -17.10 3.25 -11.88
N ASP A 187 -17.19 4.56 -12.09
CA ASP A 187 -18.45 5.30 -12.05
C ASP A 187 -18.33 6.70 -12.69
N ILE A 188 -19.48 7.38 -12.81
CA ILE A 188 -19.57 8.73 -13.39
C ILE A 188 -18.80 9.80 -12.60
N SER A 189 -18.55 9.57 -11.31
CA SER A 189 -17.87 10.54 -10.43
C SER A 189 -16.35 10.52 -10.58
N SER A 190 -15.81 9.59 -11.37
CA SER A 190 -14.38 9.47 -11.66
C SER A 190 -13.82 10.71 -12.37
N ILE A 191 -14.64 11.41 -13.14
CA ILE A 191 -14.26 12.58 -13.93
C ILE A 191 -15.31 13.69 -13.73
N THR A 192 -14.86 14.93 -13.58
CA THR A 192 -15.75 16.08 -13.37
C THR A 192 -15.80 17.04 -14.57
N ASP A 193 -14.65 17.43 -15.12
CA ASP A 193 -14.55 18.43 -16.20
C ASP A 193 -14.28 17.77 -17.55
N TYR A 194 -15.26 17.04 -18.10
CA TYR A 194 -15.07 16.18 -19.29
C TYR A 194 -14.27 16.80 -20.44
N PRO A 195 -14.54 18.04 -20.91
CA PRO A 195 -13.82 18.63 -22.04
C PRO A 195 -12.33 18.92 -21.79
N LEU A 196 -11.89 18.87 -20.52
CA LEU A 196 -10.50 19.12 -20.12
C LEU A 196 -9.69 17.83 -19.96
N MET A 197 -10.30 16.67 -20.24
CA MET A 197 -9.72 15.36 -19.92
C MET A 197 -9.20 14.68 -21.17
N SER A 198 -7.92 14.33 -21.14
CA SER A 198 -7.27 13.47 -22.13
C SER A 198 -6.72 12.23 -21.43
N ILE A 199 -7.22 11.05 -21.77
CA ILE A 199 -6.87 9.77 -21.17
C ILE A 199 -6.52 8.80 -22.29
N GLY A 200 -5.37 8.15 -22.19
CA GLY A 200 -4.85 7.22 -23.18
C GLY A 200 -5.55 5.86 -23.22
N ASP A 201 -4.92 4.93 -23.93
CA ASP A 201 -5.38 3.55 -24.05
C ASP A 201 -4.99 2.71 -22.83
N ASN A 202 -5.78 1.67 -22.54
CA ASN A 202 -5.51 0.67 -21.50
C ASN A 202 -5.37 1.24 -20.07
N VAL A 203 -6.03 2.36 -19.79
CA VAL A 203 -5.98 3.00 -18.46
C VAL A 203 -6.96 2.30 -17.50
N ARG A 204 -6.56 2.13 -16.24
CA ARG A 204 -7.39 1.54 -15.18
C ARG A 204 -7.60 2.53 -14.05
N LEU A 205 -8.86 2.88 -13.78
CA LEU A 205 -9.24 3.63 -12.59
C LEU A 205 -9.98 2.69 -11.64
N ASN A 206 -9.60 2.71 -10.35
CA ASN A 206 -10.28 1.96 -9.31
C ASN A 206 -11.29 2.84 -8.55
N ALA A 207 -12.14 2.19 -7.75
CA ALA A 207 -13.21 2.83 -6.99
C ALA A 207 -12.74 4.05 -6.19
N GLY A 208 -13.52 5.14 -6.26
CA GLY A 208 -13.21 6.40 -5.55
C GLY A 208 -12.07 7.22 -6.15
N THR A 209 -11.48 6.81 -7.27
CA THR A 209 -10.53 7.66 -8.00
C THR A 209 -11.22 8.93 -8.50
N GLN A 210 -10.56 10.08 -8.41
CA GLN A 210 -11.10 11.35 -8.88
C GLN A 210 -10.09 12.12 -9.74
N ILE A 211 -10.52 12.48 -10.95
CA ILE A 211 -9.77 13.37 -11.83
C ILE A 211 -10.55 14.68 -11.98
N GLN A 212 -9.91 15.79 -11.62
CA GLN A 212 -10.50 17.13 -11.70
C GLN A 212 -9.64 18.08 -12.52
N GLY A 213 -10.26 18.77 -13.47
CA GLY A 213 -9.65 19.81 -14.31
C GLY A 213 -9.83 21.21 -13.73
N HIS A 214 -10.33 21.33 -12.50
CA HIS A 214 -10.54 22.60 -11.83
C HIS A 214 -9.79 22.70 -10.49
N SER A 215 -9.41 23.92 -10.13
CA SER A 215 -8.98 24.29 -8.80
C SER A 215 -9.59 25.64 -8.39
N PHE A 216 -9.82 25.84 -7.10
CA PHE A 216 -10.26 27.13 -6.59
C PHE A 216 -9.14 27.75 -5.77
N GLU A 217 -8.57 28.83 -6.28
CA GLU A 217 -7.40 29.48 -5.71
C GLU A 217 -7.62 30.98 -5.63
N GLN A 218 -7.40 31.59 -4.46
CA GLN A 218 -7.44 33.04 -4.31
C GLN A 218 -8.74 33.68 -4.86
N ARG A 219 -9.89 33.01 -4.69
CA ARG A 219 -11.22 33.40 -5.21
C ARG A 219 -11.42 33.24 -6.71
N ILE A 220 -10.45 32.66 -7.40
CA ILE A 220 -10.50 32.42 -8.83
C ILE A 220 -10.70 30.92 -9.05
N PHE A 221 -11.78 30.60 -9.76
CA PHE A 221 -11.99 29.27 -10.29
C PHE A 221 -11.09 29.10 -11.52
N LYS A 222 -10.05 28.28 -11.40
CA LYS A 222 -9.08 28.00 -12.46
C LYS A 222 -9.40 26.67 -13.08
N LEU A 223 -9.33 26.62 -14.41
CA LEU A 223 -9.46 25.42 -15.21
C LEU A 223 -8.13 25.12 -15.86
N ALA A 224 -7.71 23.86 -15.83
CA ALA A 224 -6.53 23.38 -16.54
C ALA A 224 -6.78 21.95 -17.05
N PRO A 225 -6.31 21.63 -18.27
CA PRO A 225 -6.43 20.28 -18.82
C PRO A 225 -5.66 19.27 -17.96
N VAL A 226 -6.13 18.02 -17.96
CA VAL A 226 -5.43 16.89 -17.33
C VAL A 226 -5.17 15.85 -18.42
N SER A 227 -3.92 15.41 -18.53
CA SER A 227 -3.52 14.37 -19.48
C SER A 227 -3.00 13.14 -18.75
N ILE A 228 -3.55 11.97 -19.10
CA ILE A 228 -3.14 10.66 -18.61
C ILE A 228 -2.73 9.81 -19.81
N GLY A 229 -1.47 9.43 -19.86
CA GLY A 229 -0.90 8.59 -20.89
C GLY A 229 -1.39 7.15 -20.85
N ASN A 230 -0.91 6.35 -21.80
CA ASN A 230 -1.33 4.97 -21.95
C ASN A 230 -0.94 4.10 -20.76
N SER A 231 -1.72 3.06 -20.48
CA SER A 231 -1.39 2.01 -19.50
C SER A 231 -1.15 2.50 -18.07
N CYS A 232 -1.68 3.67 -17.71
CA CYS A 232 -1.66 4.16 -16.34
C CYS A 232 -2.67 3.39 -15.46
N VAL A 233 -2.30 3.18 -14.20
CA VAL A 233 -3.14 2.53 -13.19
C VAL A 233 -3.32 3.48 -12.01
N LEU A 234 -4.57 3.89 -11.77
CA LEU A 234 -4.94 4.75 -10.66
C LEU A 234 -5.70 3.91 -9.64
N MET A 235 -5.07 3.62 -8.50
CA MET A 235 -5.67 2.79 -7.46
C MET A 235 -6.70 3.56 -6.62
N SER A 236 -7.41 2.82 -5.77
CA SER A 236 -8.62 3.29 -5.09
C SER A 236 -8.40 4.57 -4.30
N GLY A 237 -9.31 5.54 -4.46
CA GLY A 237 -9.27 6.82 -3.75
C GLY A 237 -8.13 7.76 -4.16
N SER A 238 -7.38 7.46 -5.23
CA SER A 238 -6.38 8.40 -5.76
C SER A 238 -7.03 9.64 -6.39
N ILE A 239 -6.37 10.79 -6.28
CA ILE A 239 -6.87 12.08 -6.74
C ILE A 239 -5.83 12.73 -7.65
N VAL A 240 -6.27 13.15 -8.84
CA VAL A 240 -5.46 13.89 -9.81
C VAL A 240 -6.01 15.30 -9.98
N MET A 241 -5.18 16.31 -9.68
CA MET A 241 -5.56 17.72 -9.74
C MET A 241 -5.43 18.34 -11.15
N ALA A 242 -5.91 19.58 -11.28
CA ALA A 242 -5.90 20.30 -12.55
C ALA A 242 -4.46 20.56 -13.05
N GLY A 243 -4.25 20.46 -14.36
CA GLY A 243 -2.97 20.75 -15.00
C GLY A 243 -1.96 19.61 -14.99
N CYS A 244 -2.29 18.44 -14.43
CA CYS A 244 -1.36 17.33 -14.33
C CYS A 244 -1.16 16.60 -15.66
N GLU A 245 0.04 16.05 -15.83
CA GLU A 245 0.42 15.24 -16.99
C GLU A 245 1.09 13.94 -16.52
N LEU A 246 0.43 12.80 -16.73
CA LEU A 246 0.99 11.47 -16.54
C LEU A 246 1.46 10.96 -17.89
N MET A 247 2.75 10.76 -18.10
CA MET A 247 3.30 10.45 -19.43
C MET A 247 2.97 9.03 -19.93
N GLY A 248 2.65 8.09 -19.04
CA GLY A 248 2.28 6.71 -19.39
C GLY A 248 2.96 5.65 -18.52
N ASN A 249 2.33 4.48 -18.40
CA ASN A 249 2.74 3.40 -17.50
C ASN A 249 2.93 3.86 -16.04
N ASN A 250 2.23 4.91 -15.62
CA ASN A 250 2.31 5.41 -14.25
C ASN A 250 1.39 4.62 -13.34
N ARG A 251 1.83 4.33 -12.12
CA ARG A 251 0.96 3.72 -11.09
C ARG A 251 0.80 4.66 -9.91
N LEU A 252 -0.45 5.01 -9.62
CA LEU A 252 -0.80 5.74 -8.40
C LEU A 252 -1.31 4.74 -7.36
N TYR A 253 -0.64 4.65 -6.22
CA TYR A 253 -1.07 3.80 -5.11
C TYR A 253 -2.34 4.33 -4.44
N PRO A 254 -3.03 3.52 -3.60
CA PRO A 254 -4.29 3.93 -2.99
C PRO A 254 -4.13 5.25 -2.22
N LEU A 255 -5.19 6.08 -2.26
CA LEU A 255 -5.24 7.37 -1.57
C LEU A 255 -4.12 8.35 -1.94
N THR A 256 -3.49 8.21 -3.12
CA THR A 256 -2.43 9.13 -3.57
C THR A 256 -3.00 10.43 -4.14
N LEU A 257 -2.40 11.59 -3.81
CA LEU A 257 -2.80 12.91 -4.32
C LEU A 257 -1.72 13.50 -5.21
N ILE A 258 -2.00 13.57 -6.51
CA ILE A 258 -1.16 14.29 -7.48
C ILE A 258 -1.50 15.77 -7.42
N MET A 259 -0.47 16.60 -7.20
CA MET A 259 -0.62 18.03 -7.03
C MET A 259 -0.77 18.72 -8.38
N LYS A 260 -1.39 19.90 -8.37
CA LYS A 260 -1.62 20.68 -9.60
C LYS A 260 -0.32 20.87 -10.41
N ASN A 261 -0.44 20.79 -11.73
CA ASN A 261 0.68 20.94 -12.67
C ASN A 261 1.85 19.96 -12.45
N ASP A 262 1.67 18.88 -11.67
CA ASP A 262 2.68 17.85 -11.57
C ASP A 262 2.81 17.11 -12.91
N GLN A 263 4.05 16.82 -13.27
CA GLN A 263 4.39 16.00 -14.43
C GLN A 263 5.03 14.71 -13.95
N LEU A 264 4.37 13.59 -14.25
CA LEU A 264 4.80 12.25 -13.85
C LEU A 264 5.51 11.59 -15.04
N PRO A 265 6.84 11.35 -14.95
CA PRO A 265 7.61 10.73 -16.02
C PRO A 265 7.12 9.32 -16.36
N LEU A 266 7.41 8.85 -17.57
CA LEU A 266 7.04 7.49 -18.01
C LEU A 266 7.57 6.41 -17.06
N ASN A 267 6.77 5.36 -16.80
CA ASN A 267 7.15 4.19 -15.98
C ASN A 267 7.52 4.52 -14.52
N THR A 268 6.81 5.47 -13.90
CA THR A 268 7.04 5.83 -12.49
C THR A 268 5.83 5.51 -11.63
N ASP A 269 6.10 5.00 -10.43
CA ASP A 269 5.09 4.68 -9.44
C ASP A 269 5.09 5.79 -8.36
N TRP A 270 3.92 6.09 -7.79
CA TRP A 270 3.72 7.24 -6.89
C TRP A 270 2.81 6.89 -5.72
N LYS A 271 3.17 7.35 -4.52
CA LYS A 271 2.41 7.10 -3.29
C LYS A 271 2.34 8.37 -2.43
N GLY A 272 1.23 8.54 -1.72
CA GLY A 272 1.13 9.47 -0.59
C GLY A 272 0.30 10.73 -0.85
N LEU A 273 0.17 11.52 0.22
CA LEU A 273 -0.59 12.76 0.28
C LEU A 273 0.34 13.84 0.89
N PRO A 274 1.11 14.61 0.10
CA PRO A 274 1.13 14.67 -1.36
C PRO A 274 1.92 13.49 -1.95
N ALA A 275 1.71 13.21 -3.24
CA ALA A 275 2.39 12.12 -3.92
C ALA A 275 3.92 12.34 -3.97
N GLN A 276 4.65 11.27 -3.71
CA GLN A 276 6.09 11.20 -3.89
C GLN A 276 6.41 10.02 -4.80
N SER A 277 7.51 10.16 -5.55
CA SER A 277 8.03 9.06 -6.38
C SER A 277 8.27 7.86 -5.48
N TYR A 278 7.61 6.77 -5.82
CA TYR A 278 7.71 5.51 -5.13
C TYR A 278 8.44 4.55 -6.05
N THR A 279 9.68 4.24 -5.72
CA THR A 279 10.42 3.19 -6.42
C THR A 279 10.23 1.92 -5.63
N VAL A 280 9.69 0.88 -6.26
CA VAL A 280 9.68 -0.47 -5.69
C VAL A 280 11.13 -0.88 -5.44
N LYS A 281 11.60 -0.79 -4.19
CA LYS A 281 13.02 -1.00 -3.89
C LYS A 281 13.40 -2.45 -3.76
N ALA A 282 12.50 -3.37 -3.43
CA ALA A 282 12.85 -4.78 -3.39
C ALA A 282 11.70 -5.74 -3.64
N ARG A 283 12.04 -6.86 -4.29
CA ARG A 283 11.22 -8.03 -4.58
C ARG A 283 11.39 -9.04 -3.44
N LEU A 284 10.35 -9.37 -2.68
CA LEU A 284 10.44 -10.43 -1.67
C LEU A 284 9.88 -11.75 -2.19
N SER A 285 10.70 -12.79 -2.26
CA SER A 285 10.23 -14.18 -2.30
C SER A 285 10.35 -14.79 -0.90
N ARG A 286 9.21 -15.24 -0.33
CA ARG A 286 9.08 -15.69 1.07
C ARG A 286 8.69 -17.18 1.18
N PRO A 287 9.61 -18.11 1.38
CA PRO A 287 9.29 -19.36 2.04
C PRO A 287 8.95 -19.09 3.52
N THR A 288 7.84 -19.58 4.03
CA THR A 288 7.31 -19.31 5.38
C THR A 288 7.03 -20.62 6.11
N ILE A 289 7.45 -20.76 7.38
CA ILE A 289 7.06 -21.88 8.26
C ILE A 289 5.97 -21.37 9.21
N ILE A 290 4.70 -21.72 9.00
CA ILE A 290 3.56 -21.30 9.85
C ILE A 290 3.57 -22.05 11.20
N HIS A 291 3.74 -21.34 12.34
CA HIS A 291 3.72 -21.91 13.71
C HIS A 291 2.31 -22.22 14.21
N ASP A 292 1.27 -21.54 13.73
CA ASP A 292 -0.12 -21.88 14.11
C ASP A 292 -0.57 -23.27 13.66
N ASP A 293 0.02 -23.81 12.60
CA ASP A 293 -0.17 -25.21 12.22
C ASP A 293 0.64 -26.17 13.11
N LEU A 294 1.72 -25.71 13.77
CA LEU A 294 2.55 -26.54 14.67
C LEU A 294 1.81 -26.89 15.98
N VAL A 295 0.90 -26.02 16.44
CA VAL A 295 0.08 -26.26 17.63
C VAL A 295 -1.13 -27.16 17.30
N LYS A 296 -1.61 -27.15 16.05
CA LYS A 296 -2.71 -28.04 15.60
C LYS A 296 -2.28 -29.49 15.41
N TYR A 297 -0.99 -29.75 15.17
CA TYR A 297 -0.41 -31.09 15.16
C TYR A 297 0.23 -31.38 16.51
N GLN A 298 -0.47 -32.12 17.38
CA GLN A 298 0.04 -32.57 18.70
C GLN A 298 1.47 -33.16 18.62
N GLN A 299 1.78 -33.83 17.52
CA GLN A 299 3.07 -34.44 17.21
C GLN A 299 4.18 -33.42 16.86
N GLY A 300 3.83 -32.27 16.27
CA GLY A 300 4.75 -31.18 15.98
C GLY A 300 5.24 -30.47 17.24
N TYR A 301 4.37 -30.32 18.24
CA TYR A 301 4.73 -29.71 19.53
C TYR A 301 5.79 -30.51 20.30
N GLU A 302 5.68 -31.85 20.33
CA GLU A 302 6.71 -32.70 20.94
C GLU A 302 8.05 -32.64 20.21
N THR A 303 8.03 -32.64 18.88
CA THR A 303 9.25 -32.55 18.05
C THR A 303 9.95 -31.19 18.24
N ILE A 304 9.20 -30.10 18.34
CA ILE A 304 9.75 -28.76 18.61
C ILE A 304 10.31 -28.65 20.02
N ASN A 305 9.65 -29.20 21.03
CA ASN A 305 10.19 -29.19 22.39
C ASN A 305 11.52 -29.97 22.49
N LYS A 306 11.61 -31.12 21.81
CA LYS A 306 12.88 -31.87 21.69
C LYS A 306 13.95 -31.04 20.98
N LEU A 307 13.56 -30.28 19.95
CA LEU A 307 14.45 -29.38 19.23
C LEU A 307 14.94 -28.21 20.10
N PHE A 308 14.07 -27.61 20.91
CA PHE A 308 14.46 -26.55 21.85
C PHE A 308 15.49 -27.07 22.87
N LEU A 309 15.23 -28.26 23.44
CA LEU A 309 16.18 -28.95 24.31
C LEU A 309 17.50 -29.28 23.58
N TRP A 310 17.44 -29.59 22.29
CA TRP A 310 18.62 -29.83 21.45
C TRP A 310 19.46 -28.55 21.29
N TYR A 311 18.84 -27.40 20.99
CA TYR A 311 19.54 -26.11 20.89
C TYR A 311 20.18 -25.67 22.21
N GLU A 312 19.45 -25.77 23.32
CA GLU A 312 19.94 -25.43 24.66
C GLU A 312 21.21 -26.22 25.02
N ARG A 313 21.22 -27.53 24.72
CA ARG A 313 22.41 -28.37 24.99
C ARG A 313 23.58 -27.98 24.10
N ILE A 314 23.35 -27.80 22.79
CA ILE A 314 24.41 -27.45 21.84
C ILE A 314 25.01 -26.07 22.10
N ALA A 315 24.28 -25.13 22.70
CA ALA A 315 24.80 -23.80 23.02
C ALA A 315 26.16 -23.85 23.75
N SER A 316 26.35 -24.82 24.64
CA SER A 316 27.61 -25.03 25.39
C SER A 316 28.81 -25.47 24.55
N ILE A 317 28.58 -26.08 23.38
CA ILE A 317 29.62 -26.60 22.46
C ILE A 317 29.60 -25.88 21.10
N TYR A 318 28.78 -24.83 20.98
CA TYR A 318 28.43 -24.19 19.72
C TYR A 318 29.62 -23.61 18.96
N THR A 319 30.73 -23.29 19.61
CA THR A 319 31.94 -22.77 18.96
C THR A 319 33.15 -23.69 19.08
N SER A 320 33.04 -24.80 19.81
CA SER A 320 34.16 -25.69 20.15
C SER A 320 34.24 -26.96 19.29
N VAL A 321 33.13 -27.40 18.70
CA VAL A 321 33.07 -28.62 17.86
C VAL A 321 32.99 -28.22 16.40
N ASN A 322 33.88 -28.70 15.53
CA ASN A 322 33.95 -28.28 14.11
C ASN A 322 33.00 -29.08 13.21
N GLU A 323 32.67 -30.31 13.60
CA GLU A 323 31.81 -31.24 12.88
C GLU A 323 30.37 -30.75 12.77
N LEU A 324 29.94 -29.89 13.69
CA LEU A 324 28.67 -29.20 13.61
C LEU A 324 28.77 -28.09 12.55
N GLN A 325 28.12 -28.25 11.40
CA GLN A 325 28.21 -27.26 10.32
C GLN A 325 26.94 -26.43 10.18
N PHE A 326 25.78 -27.10 10.14
CA PHE A 326 24.48 -26.47 9.98
C PHE A 326 23.68 -26.49 11.27
N MET A 327 22.91 -25.43 11.48
CA MET A 327 22.04 -25.24 12.65
C MET A 327 20.60 -24.93 12.27
N ASN A 328 20.26 -24.99 10.97
CA ASN A 328 18.90 -24.77 10.51
C ASN A 328 18.04 -26.04 10.64
N TYR A 329 16.72 -25.93 10.52
CA TYR A 329 15.81 -27.07 10.69
C TYR A 329 15.82 -28.04 9.51
N GLY A 330 16.30 -27.59 8.35
CA GLY A 330 16.29 -28.35 7.10
C GLY A 330 14.92 -28.43 6.44
N TYR A 331 14.90 -29.02 5.25
CA TYR A 331 13.72 -29.26 4.43
C TYR A 331 13.82 -30.66 3.79
N ALA A 332 12.73 -31.43 3.82
CA ALA A 332 12.64 -32.74 3.20
C ALA A 332 11.36 -32.84 2.36
N ASP A 333 11.46 -33.46 1.18
CA ASP A 333 10.29 -33.88 0.42
C ASP A 333 9.61 -35.05 1.13
N MET A 334 8.29 -35.19 1.01
CA MET A 334 7.50 -36.13 1.81
C MET A 334 7.81 -37.61 1.53
N ASP A 335 8.36 -37.92 0.35
CA ASP A 335 8.69 -39.28 -0.08
C ASP A 335 10.21 -39.56 -0.05
N GLU A 336 11.01 -38.64 0.50
CA GLU A 336 12.47 -38.71 0.48
C GLU A 336 13.03 -39.11 1.84
N TYR A 337 13.82 -40.20 1.87
CA TYR A 337 14.62 -40.57 3.03
C TYR A 337 16.08 -40.76 2.62
N ILE A 338 16.92 -39.84 3.07
CA ILE A 338 18.37 -39.86 2.96
C ILE A 338 18.97 -39.85 4.37
N ASP A 339 19.87 -40.79 4.64
CA ASP A 339 20.59 -40.84 5.91
C ASP A 339 21.49 -39.62 6.06
N GLU A 340 21.28 -38.86 7.14
CA GLU A 340 21.87 -37.53 7.29
C GLU A 340 23.30 -37.60 7.85
N HIS A 341 24.28 -37.58 6.94
CA HIS A 341 25.70 -37.48 7.32
C HIS A 341 26.42 -36.26 6.72
N THR A 342 25.73 -35.46 5.90
CA THR A 342 26.38 -34.41 5.10
C THR A 342 25.71 -33.04 5.16
N GLY A 343 24.68 -32.81 5.99
CA GLY A 343 23.91 -31.55 5.99
C GLY A 343 22.97 -31.40 4.77
N TYR A 344 22.49 -32.52 4.22
CA TYR A 344 21.64 -32.55 3.03
C TYR A 344 20.35 -31.75 3.19
N TYR A 345 19.55 -32.05 4.23
CA TYR A 345 18.28 -31.37 4.48
C TYR A 345 18.48 -29.88 4.77
N SER A 346 19.60 -29.53 5.41
CA SER A 346 19.98 -28.13 5.62
C SER A 346 20.22 -27.38 4.32
N ARG A 347 20.94 -27.97 3.35
CA ARG A 347 21.12 -27.37 2.03
C ARG A 347 19.82 -27.31 1.24
N LYS A 348 18.98 -28.35 1.34
CA LYS A 348 17.64 -28.35 0.72
C LYS A 348 16.80 -27.16 1.14
N LEU A 349 16.87 -26.74 2.40
CA LEU A 349 16.18 -25.53 2.84
C LEU A 349 16.69 -24.29 2.10
N TYR A 350 18.00 -24.14 1.92
CA TYR A 350 18.56 -23.05 1.11
C TYR A 350 18.11 -23.15 -0.36
N GLU A 351 18.08 -24.34 -0.96
CA GLU A 351 17.58 -24.55 -2.32
C GLU A 351 16.14 -24.06 -2.47
N GLN A 352 15.26 -24.37 -1.50
CA GLN A 352 13.88 -23.90 -1.50
C GLN A 352 13.78 -22.37 -1.37
N VAL A 353 14.65 -21.77 -0.55
CA VAL A 353 14.71 -20.31 -0.40
C VAL A 353 15.20 -19.63 -1.68
N LEU A 354 16.08 -20.28 -2.43
CA LEU A 354 16.73 -19.75 -3.62
C LEU A 354 16.01 -20.13 -4.93
N ALA A 355 14.94 -20.92 -4.90
CA ALA A 355 14.36 -21.58 -6.08
C ALA A 355 14.12 -20.66 -7.30
N ASN A 356 13.75 -19.40 -7.05
CA ASN A 356 13.42 -18.41 -8.08
C ASN A 356 14.45 -17.26 -8.17
N VAL A 357 15.62 -17.38 -7.53
CA VAL A 357 16.62 -16.30 -7.44
C VAL A 357 18.01 -16.80 -7.81
N THR A 358 18.72 -16.01 -8.64
CA THR A 358 20.09 -16.31 -9.06
C THR A 358 21.08 -15.45 -8.27
N LEU A 359 21.99 -16.09 -7.53
CA LEU A 359 23.05 -15.37 -6.79
C LEU A 359 24.27 -15.00 -7.65
N LYS A 360 24.35 -15.52 -8.88
CA LYS A 360 25.50 -15.33 -9.77
C LYS A 360 25.77 -13.84 -10.00
N ASP A 361 27.02 -13.43 -9.79
CA ASP A 361 27.49 -12.05 -9.95
C ASP A 361 26.77 -11.00 -9.06
N GLN A 362 26.04 -11.44 -8.01
CA GLN A 362 25.34 -10.55 -7.07
C GLN A 362 26.18 -10.27 -5.81
N ASN A 363 25.92 -9.13 -5.16
CA ASN A 363 26.38 -8.84 -3.80
C ASN A 363 25.34 -9.36 -2.80
N VAL A 364 25.73 -10.37 -2.02
CA VAL A 364 24.83 -11.09 -1.13
C VAL A 364 25.18 -10.83 0.33
N LEU A 365 24.17 -10.53 1.14
CA LEU A 365 24.28 -10.39 2.60
C LEU A 365 23.43 -11.47 3.28
N GLU A 366 24.03 -12.30 4.13
CA GLU A 366 23.32 -13.27 4.96
C GLU A 366 23.21 -12.78 6.40
N ILE A 367 21.97 -12.69 6.88
CA ILE A 367 21.59 -12.23 8.21
C ILE A 367 21.57 -13.41 9.18
N ASN A 368 22.36 -13.31 10.26
CA ASN A 368 22.62 -14.41 11.21
C ASN A 368 23.13 -15.66 10.48
N CYS A 369 24.32 -15.54 9.88
CA CYS A 369 24.96 -16.62 9.15
C CYS A 369 25.32 -17.83 10.03
N GLY A 370 25.23 -17.68 11.37
CA GLY A 370 25.62 -18.68 12.33
C GLY A 370 27.04 -19.14 12.06
N ARG A 371 27.24 -20.46 12.00
CA ARG A 371 28.54 -21.08 11.77
C ARG A 371 29.03 -21.02 10.32
N GLY A 372 28.32 -20.35 9.39
CA GLY A 372 28.81 -20.02 8.05
C GLY A 372 28.73 -21.13 6.99
N ALA A 373 28.22 -22.32 7.31
CA ALA A 373 28.13 -23.42 6.35
C ALA A 373 27.16 -23.15 5.18
N GLY A 374 26.06 -22.45 5.45
CA GLY A 374 25.11 -22.00 4.42
C GLY A 374 25.74 -21.00 3.46
N ALA A 375 26.40 -19.98 3.99
CA ALA A 375 27.18 -19.00 3.22
C ALA A 375 28.21 -19.68 2.30
N ALA A 376 29.02 -20.58 2.87
CA ALA A 376 30.06 -21.30 2.13
C ALA A 376 29.47 -22.17 1.02
N TRP A 377 28.38 -22.88 1.29
CA TRP A 377 27.67 -23.66 0.29
C TRP A 377 27.10 -22.78 -0.84
N CYS A 378 26.50 -21.63 -0.50
CA CYS A 378 25.97 -20.70 -1.49
C CYS A 378 27.06 -20.17 -2.44
N VAL A 379 28.22 -19.78 -1.88
CA VAL A 379 29.36 -19.28 -2.66
C VAL A 379 29.91 -20.35 -3.61
N HIS A 380 30.02 -21.59 -3.12
CA HIS A 380 30.52 -22.70 -3.93
C HIS A 380 29.56 -23.07 -5.08
N THR A 381 28.25 -22.99 -4.83
CA THR A 381 27.22 -23.48 -5.76
C THR A 381 26.76 -22.43 -6.76
N HIS A 382 26.69 -21.15 -6.36
CA HIS A 382 26.02 -20.12 -7.16
C HIS A 382 26.94 -19.00 -7.69
N ALA A 383 28.25 -19.03 -7.39
CA ALA A 383 29.25 -18.11 -7.93
C ALA A 383 28.87 -16.62 -7.83
N SER A 384 28.49 -16.16 -6.63
CA SER A 384 28.22 -14.74 -6.36
C SER A 384 29.45 -13.84 -6.58
N HIS A 385 29.22 -12.53 -6.74
CA HIS A 385 30.31 -11.55 -6.82
C HIS A 385 30.97 -11.36 -5.46
N SER A 386 30.14 -11.13 -4.44
CA SER A 386 30.54 -11.07 -3.03
C SER A 386 29.48 -11.74 -2.15
N TYR A 387 29.90 -12.31 -1.01
CA TYR A 387 29.01 -12.89 -0.02
C TYR A 387 29.50 -12.51 1.38
N ILE A 388 28.66 -11.81 2.13
CA ILE A 388 28.97 -11.34 3.48
C ILE A 388 27.99 -12.01 4.45
N GLY A 389 28.50 -12.81 5.39
CA GLY A 389 27.71 -13.31 6.51
C GLY A 389 27.83 -12.40 7.72
N ILE A 390 26.72 -12.05 8.37
CA ILE A 390 26.74 -11.34 9.66
C ILE A 390 26.15 -12.15 10.79
N ASP A 391 26.69 -11.96 11.99
CA ASP A 391 26.20 -12.55 13.23
C ASP A 391 26.52 -11.58 14.39
N PRO A 392 25.63 -11.43 15.40
CA PRO A 392 25.91 -10.56 16.54
C PRO A 392 27.03 -11.10 17.45
N SER A 393 27.36 -12.40 17.39
CA SER A 393 28.37 -13.00 18.24
C SER A 393 29.77 -12.93 17.63
N GLN A 394 30.69 -12.26 18.35
CA GLN A 394 32.10 -12.19 17.97
C GLN A 394 32.75 -13.58 17.89
N ASP A 395 32.40 -14.49 18.80
CA ASP A 395 32.98 -15.84 18.83
C ASP A 395 32.56 -16.68 17.63
N VAL A 396 31.32 -16.47 17.16
CA VAL A 396 30.79 -17.12 15.95
C VAL A 396 31.50 -16.60 14.71
N ILE A 397 31.67 -15.27 14.58
CA ILE A 397 32.41 -14.69 13.46
C ILE A 397 33.88 -15.13 13.46
N ASN A 398 34.52 -15.19 14.63
CA ASN A 398 35.88 -15.72 14.76
C ASN A 398 35.98 -17.18 14.29
N LEU A 399 34.98 -18.01 14.62
CA LEU A 399 34.89 -19.38 14.13
C LEU A 399 34.75 -19.42 12.60
N CYS A 400 33.80 -18.67 12.04
CA CYS A 400 33.55 -18.63 10.59
C CYS A 400 34.79 -18.20 9.80
N GLN A 401 35.48 -17.16 10.27
CA GLN A 401 36.72 -16.68 9.66
C GLN A 401 37.83 -17.75 9.70
N ARG A 402 37.92 -18.56 10.76
CA ARG A 402 38.85 -19.69 10.81
C ARG A 402 38.44 -20.80 9.83
N LEU A 403 37.18 -21.23 9.86
CA LEU A 403 36.68 -22.37 9.08
C LEU A 403 36.69 -22.11 7.56
N TYR A 404 36.47 -20.87 7.13
CA TYR A 404 36.30 -20.52 5.72
C TYR A 404 37.32 -19.49 5.21
N SER A 405 38.47 -19.36 5.88
CA SER A 405 39.56 -18.44 5.49
C SER A 405 40.05 -18.61 4.05
N THR A 406 39.88 -19.79 3.46
CA THR A 406 40.30 -20.13 2.09
C THR A 406 39.17 -20.03 1.06
N THR A 407 37.95 -19.68 1.47
CA THR A 407 36.79 -19.57 0.56
C THR A 407 36.80 -18.18 -0.09
N PRO A 408 37.11 -18.06 -1.40
CA PRO A 408 37.18 -16.76 -2.06
C PRO A 408 35.79 -16.11 -2.14
N ARG A 409 35.74 -14.79 -2.01
CA ARG A 409 34.51 -13.96 -2.07
C ARG A 409 33.56 -14.09 -0.87
N LEU A 410 33.90 -14.92 0.12
CA LEU A 410 33.16 -15.05 1.37
C LEU A 410 33.86 -14.26 2.48
N SER A 411 33.14 -13.38 3.16
CA SER A 411 33.61 -12.68 4.35
C SER A 411 32.56 -12.69 5.46
N PHE A 412 33.01 -12.43 6.69
CA PHE A 412 32.17 -12.46 7.87
C PHE A 412 32.39 -11.23 8.74
N VAL A 413 31.31 -10.60 9.19
CA VAL A 413 31.33 -9.33 9.94
C VAL A 413 30.45 -9.44 11.18
N VAL A 414 30.94 -8.94 12.32
CA VAL A 414 30.10 -8.84 13.53
C VAL A 414 29.13 -7.68 13.35
N ALA A 415 27.84 -7.98 13.30
CA ALA A 415 26.78 -6.98 13.20
C ALA A 415 25.47 -7.53 13.75
N ASN A 416 24.66 -6.64 14.34
CA ASN A 416 23.31 -6.96 14.79
C ASN A 416 22.31 -6.39 13.80
N ALA A 417 21.54 -7.24 13.14
CA ALA A 417 20.57 -6.86 12.12
C ALA A 417 19.38 -6.01 12.63
N THR A 418 19.21 -5.93 13.96
CA THR A 418 18.22 -5.04 14.61
C THR A 418 18.81 -3.67 14.93
N LYS A 419 20.07 -3.42 14.57
CA LYS A 419 20.80 -2.16 14.73
C LYS A 419 21.31 -1.69 13.38
N HIS A 420 21.90 -0.49 13.35
CA HIS A 420 22.49 0.05 12.14
C HIS A 420 23.61 -0.86 11.60
N LEU A 421 23.41 -1.40 10.41
CA LEU A 421 24.34 -2.28 9.73
C LEU A 421 25.51 -1.49 9.13
N PRO A 422 26.75 -2.03 9.18
CA PRO A 422 27.96 -1.35 8.70
C PRO A 422 28.12 -1.46 7.17
N PHE A 423 27.03 -1.23 6.42
CA PHE A 423 27.01 -1.25 4.96
C PHE A 423 26.46 0.06 4.41
N GLU A 424 26.99 0.48 3.26
CA GLU A 424 26.51 1.67 2.57
C GLU A 424 25.06 1.48 2.10
N ASN A 425 24.35 2.60 1.94
CA ASN A 425 23.01 2.56 1.39
C ASN A 425 23.05 1.98 -0.04
N GLU A 426 22.05 1.18 -0.40
CA GLU A 426 21.91 0.65 -1.77
C GLU A 426 23.18 -0.07 -2.28
N SER A 427 23.81 -0.87 -1.41
CA SER A 427 25.05 -1.60 -1.72
C SER A 427 24.86 -3.10 -1.93
N ILE A 428 23.73 -3.66 -1.49
CA ILE A 428 23.44 -5.09 -1.51
C ILE A 428 22.37 -5.41 -2.56
N ASP A 429 22.57 -6.47 -3.35
CA ASP A 429 21.60 -6.92 -4.33
C ASP A 429 20.60 -7.91 -3.72
N ILE A 430 21.08 -8.84 -2.87
CA ILE A 430 20.26 -9.90 -2.26
C ILE A 430 20.58 -10.03 -0.78
N ILE A 431 19.56 -10.01 0.07
CA ILE A 431 19.65 -10.36 1.49
C ILE A 431 19.02 -11.73 1.72
N LEU A 432 19.77 -12.66 2.31
CA LEU A 432 19.25 -13.93 2.84
C LEU A 432 19.05 -13.80 4.34
N CYS A 433 17.92 -14.27 4.84
CA CYS A 433 17.60 -14.33 6.26
C CYS A 433 16.89 -15.66 6.54
N ILE A 434 17.66 -16.67 6.95
CA ILE A 434 17.16 -18.02 7.22
C ILE A 434 17.23 -18.27 8.73
N GLN A 435 16.05 -18.38 9.35
CA GLN A 435 15.83 -18.76 10.74
C GLN A 435 16.61 -17.89 11.72
N ALA A 436 16.29 -16.61 11.72
CA ALA A 436 17.02 -15.58 12.45
C ALA A 436 16.10 -14.64 13.24
N THR A 437 15.01 -14.21 12.62
CA THR A 437 14.07 -13.21 13.16
C THR A 437 13.30 -13.70 14.39
N HIS A 438 13.11 -15.02 14.56
CA HIS A 438 12.51 -15.57 15.80
C HIS A 438 13.34 -15.24 17.06
N ALA A 439 14.62 -14.91 16.91
CA ALA A 439 15.50 -14.52 18.01
C ALA A 439 15.55 -13.00 18.25
N PHE A 440 14.88 -12.17 17.43
CA PHE A 440 14.97 -10.70 17.53
C PHE A 440 14.16 -10.11 18.69
N GLY A 441 13.32 -10.92 19.34
CA GLY A 441 12.56 -10.54 20.53
C GLY A 441 11.42 -9.57 20.21
N GLU A 442 11.53 -8.33 20.67
CA GLU A 442 10.44 -7.35 20.63
C GLU A 442 10.09 -6.86 19.22
N ARG A 443 8.83 -6.46 19.02
CA ARG A 443 8.31 -5.90 17.76
C ARG A 443 9.18 -4.78 17.17
N ILE A 444 9.74 -3.91 18.00
CA ILE A 444 10.57 -2.78 17.59
C ILE A 444 11.82 -3.25 16.82
N ALA A 445 12.38 -4.40 17.20
CA ALA A 445 13.58 -4.96 16.60
C ALA A 445 13.33 -5.45 15.17
N ILE A 446 12.15 -6.02 14.91
CA ILE A 446 11.73 -6.46 13.56
C ILE A 446 11.53 -5.25 12.63
N THR A 447 10.93 -4.18 13.14
CA THR A 447 10.79 -2.93 12.37
C THR A 447 12.15 -2.30 12.06
N GLN A 448 13.08 -2.29 13.02
CA GLN A 448 14.46 -1.82 12.81
C GLN A 448 15.18 -2.67 11.76
N PHE A 449 15.04 -3.99 11.82
CA PHE A 449 15.54 -4.90 10.80
C PHE A 449 14.99 -4.59 9.40
N ALA A 450 13.66 -4.44 9.28
CA ALA A 450 13.03 -4.12 7.99
C ALA A 450 13.55 -2.79 7.41
N ASN A 451 13.74 -1.77 8.24
CA ASN A 451 14.30 -0.48 7.82
C ASN A 451 15.75 -0.60 7.33
N GLU A 452 16.57 -1.39 8.02
CA GLU A 452 17.96 -1.62 7.63
C GLU A 452 18.07 -2.45 6.34
N VAL A 453 17.19 -3.45 6.17
CA VAL A 453 17.03 -4.18 4.91
C VAL A 453 16.73 -3.23 3.75
N VAL A 454 15.73 -2.35 3.90
CA VAL A 454 15.36 -1.36 2.88
C VAL A 454 16.51 -0.40 2.59
N ARG A 455 17.26 0.00 3.62
CA ARG A 455 18.37 0.94 3.48
C ARG A 455 19.53 0.37 2.67
N VAL A 456 19.95 -0.86 2.96
CA VAL A 456 21.14 -1.45 2.34
C VAL A 456 20.85 -2.12 1.00
N LEU A 457 19.61 -2.53 0.74
CA LEU A 457 19.21 -3.09 -0.55
C LEU A 457 19.23 -2.01 -1.65
N ARG A 458 19.78 -2.39 -2.81
CA ARG A 458 19.63 -1.64 -4.06
C ARG A 458 18.18 -1.62 -4.51
N PRO A 459 17.77 -0.61 -5.30
CA PRO A 459 16.49 -0.65 -6.00
C PRO A 459 16.33 -1.93 -6.84
N ASN A 460 15.18 -2.60 -6.70
CA ASN A 460 14.86 -3.94 -7.21
C ASN A 460 15.66 -5.10 -6.59
N GLY A 461 16.35 -4.89 -5.47
CA GLY A 461 17.04 -5.96 -4.74
C GLY A 461 16.05 -6.98 -4.15
N CYS A 462 16.55 -8.05 -3.53
CA CYS A 462 15.69 -9.11 -3.01
C CYS A 462 15.95 -9.42 -1.55
N LEU A 463 14.89 -9.53 -0.73
CA LEU A 463 14.97 -10.14 0.59
C LEU A 463 14.36 -11.55 0.51
N LEU A 464 15.22 -12.55 0.72
CA LEU A 464 14.89 -13.96 0.85
C LEU A 464 14.78 -14.30 2.33
N TRP A 465 13.55 -14.47 2.81
CA TRP A 465 13.28 -14.64 4.22
C TRP A 465 12.55 -15.95 4.50
N CYS A 466 13.10 -16.76 5.40
CA CYS A 466 12.51 -18.01 5.86
C CYS A 466 12.65 -18.13 7.37
N ASP A 467 11.53 -18.20 8.09
CA ASP A 467 11.54 -18.32 9.55
C ASP A 467 10.29 -19.03 10.07
N VAL A 468 10.22 -19.19 11.39
CA VAL A 468 9.07 -19.72 12.16
C VAL A 468 8.07 -18.64 12.57
N CYS A 469 6.78 -18.93 12.41
CA CYS A 469 5.73 -17.92 12.30
C CYS A 469 4.61 -18.02 13.32
N TYR A 470 4.76 -17.35 14.46
CA TYR A 470 3.81 -17.39 15.56
C TYR A 470 2.88 -16.16 15.61
N MET A 471 1.68 -16.36 16.17
CA MET A 471 0.86 -15.26 16.66
C MET A 471 1.45 -14.73 17.97
N ASN A 472 1.61 -13.42 18.07
CA ASN A 472 1.91 -12.80 19.35
C ASN A 472 0.67 -12.76 20.26
N GLU A 473 0.86 -12.29 21.51
CA GLU A 473 -0.21 -12.19 22.52
C GLU A 473 -1.39 -11.31 22.08
N SER A 474 -1.20 -10.43 21.09
CA SER A 474 -2.22 -9.55 20.53
C SER A 474 -2.93 -10.14 19.30
N GLY A 475 -2.66 -11.40 18.94
CA GLY A 475 -3.27 -12.07 17.78
C GLY A 475 -2.74 -11.61 16.43
N ILE A 476 -1.61 -10.88 16.40
CA ILE A 476 -0.95 -10.44 15.17
C ILE A 476 0.10 -11.48 14.81
N LEU A 477 0.09 -11.94 13.55
CA LEU A 477 1.17 -12.75 13.02
C LEU A 477 2.43 -11.90 12.98
N VAL A 478 3.52 -12.38 13.58
CA VAL A 478 4.81 -11.67 13.64
C VAL A 478 5.37 -11.32 12.23
N TYR A 479 4.78 -11.87 11.18
CA TYR A 479 5.13 -11.71 9.77
C TYR A 479 4.59 -10.43 9.16
N ASP A 480 3.49 -9.92 9.72
CA ASP A 480 2.93 -8.64 9.34
C ASP A 480 3.81 -7.49 9.89
N LEU A 481 4.80 -7.80 10.74
CA LEU A 481 5.72 -6.82 11.34
C LEU A 481 6.90 -6.45 10.43
N ILE A 482 7.20 -7.26 9.41
CA ILE A 482 8.16 -6.91 8.35
C ILE A 482 7.48 -6.07 7.25
N GLU A 483 6.16 -5.85 7.33
CA GLU A 483 5.49 -4.94 6.39
C GLU A 483 6.10 -3.54 6.51
N ASN A 484 6.89 -3.22 5.50
CA ASN A 484 7.46 -1.92 5.24
C ASN A 484 6.90 -1.48 3.89
N ASP A 485 6.48 -0.22 3.83
CA ASP A 485 5.85 0.35 2.65
C ASP A 485 6.71 0.30 1.38
N GLU A 486 8.03 0.09 1.51
CA GLU A 486 9.00 -0.02 0.41
C GLU A 486 9.35 -1.48 0.03
N LEU A 487 8.80 -2.46 0.76
CA LEU A 487 9.01 -3.89 0.57
C LEU A 487 7.75 -4.56 0.01
N ILE A 488 7.84 -5.12 -1.21
CA ILE A 488 6.70 -5.80 -1.84
C ILE A 488 6.86 -7.32 -1.77
N ILE A 489 5.82 -7.99 -1.24
CA ILE A 489 5.72 -9.45 -1.23
C ILE A 489 5.38 -9.95 -2.64
N GLU A 490 6.30 -10.67 -3.28
CA GLU A 490 6.06 -11.32 -4.57
C GLU A 490 5.54 -12.75 -4.40
N GLU A 491 6.14 -13.53 -3.50
CA GLU A 491 5.81 -14.94 -3.31
C GLU A 491 5.75 -15.28 -1.82
N LYS A 492 4.80 -16.16 -1.45
CA LYS A 492 4.67 -16.72 -0.10
C LYS A 492 4.34 -18.20 -0.16
N THR A 493 5.15 -19.04 0.50
CA THR A 493 5.00 -20.51 0.46
C THR A 493 5.02 -21.10 1.86
N ASN A 494 4.02 -21.90 2.26
CA ASN A 494 4.04 -22.60 3.55
C ASN A 494 4.82 -23.93 3.43
N ILE A 495 5.94 -24.05 4.14
CA ILE A 495 6.80 -25.25 4.12
C ILE A 495 6.78 -26.05 5.44
N THR A 496 5.83 -25.79 6.34
CA THR A 496 5.80 -26.39 7.69
C THR A 496 5.88 -27.91 7.70
N LYS A 497 5.13 -28.59 6.80
CA LYS A 497 5.11 -30.06 6.75
C LYS A 497 6.47 -30.65 6.37
N ASN A 498 7.13 -30.05 5.39
CA ASN A 498 8.45 -30.47 4.92
C ASN A 498 9.53 -30.27 5.98
N VAL A 499 9.45 -29.17 6.73
CA VAL A 499 10.39 -28.89 7.83
C VAL A 499 10.17 -29.84 8.99
N LEU A 500 8.91 -30.12 9.37
CA LEU A 500 8.60 -31.12 10.40
C LEU A 500 9.10 -32.51 10.01
N HIS A 501 8.89 -32.92 8.76
CA HIS A 501 9.37 -34.18 8.25
C HIS A 501 10.91 -34.26 8.30
N ALA A 502 11.59 -33.21 7.87
CA ALA A 502 13.03 -33.12 7.97
C ALA A 502 13.51 -33.24 9.42
N LEU A 503 12.85 -32.57 10.37
CA LEU A 503 13.22 -32.64 11.79
C LEU A 503 13.05 -34.06 12.36
N GLU A 504 12.00 -34.77 11.97
CA GLU A 504 11.78 -36.17 12.39
C GLU A 504 12.90 -37.09 11.90
N ILE A 505 13.31 -36.97 10.63
CA ILE A 505 14.41 -37.76 10.05
C ILE A 505 15.74 -37.45 10.77
N GLN A 506 16.02 -36.17 11.01
CA GLN A 506 17.28 -35.71 11.60
C GLN A 506 17.34 -35.93 13.13
N ASN A 507 16.23 -36.27 13.79
CA ASN A 507 16.16 -36.32 15.25
C ASN A 507 17.16 -37.34 15.85
N LYS A 508 17.31 -38.49 15.19
CA LYS A 508 18.23 -39.55 15.64
C LYS A 508 19.69 -39.10 15.52
N SER A 509 20.13 -38.61 14.35
CA SER A 509 21.50 -38.15 14.10
C SER A 509 21.90 -37.03 15.08
N ARG A 510 20.99 -36.08 15.31
CA ARG A 510 21.12 -34.96 16.23
C ARG A 510 21.25 -35.38 17.69
N THR A 511 20.47 -36.37 18.11
CA THR A 511 20.54 -36.93 19.47
C THR A 511 21.84 -37.68 19.70
N ASP A 512 22.25 -38.52 18.74
CA ASP A 512 23.51 -39.26 18.79
C ASP A 512 24.72 -38.32 18.80
N PHE A 513 24.63 -37.17 18.10
CA PHE A 513 25.66 -36.13 18.14
C PHE A 513 25.76 -35.51 19.53
N ILE A 514 24.65 -35.09 20.14
CA ILE A 514 24.66 -34.52 21.50
C ILE A 514 25.28 -35.49 22.50
N GLN A 515 24.89 -36.77 22.48
CA GLN A 515 25.41 -37.76 23.42
C GLN A 515 26.93 -37.98 23.30
N ARG A 516 27.51 -37.74 22.11
CA ARG A 516 28.97 -37.84 21.91
C ARG A 516 29.76 -36.71 22.57
N TYR A 517 29.19 -35.51 22.66
CA TYR A 517 29.92 -34.31 23.08
C TYR A 517 29.43 -33.72 24.41
N ILE A 518 28.23 -34.08 24.85
CA ILE A 518 27.57 -33.56 26.06
C ILE A 518 27.14 -34.77 26.90
N GLN A 519 27.98 -35.15 27.87
CA GLN A 519 27.71 -36.21 28.83
C GLN A 519 26.54 -35.86 29.75
#